data_AF-A0A9W8WDP4-F1
#
_entry.id   AF-A0A9W8WDP4-F1
#
_cell.length_a   1.000
_cell.length_b   1.000
_cell.length_c   1.000
_cell.angle_alpha   90.00
_cell.angle_beta   90.00
_cell.angle_gamma   90.00
#
_symmetry.space_group_name_H-M   'P 1'
#
loop_
_entity.id
_entity.type
_entity.pdbx_description
1 polymer ?
#
loop_
_entity_poly.entity_id
_entity_poly.type
_entity_poly.pdbx_seq_one_letter_code
_entity_poly.pdbx_strand_id
1 'polypeptide(L)'
;MDALLDAGYTLFPNNNYKTLKSLLHESTITTIQVIAKHLSARLRRLAQLAATFGLATNDDASLPDFETAAGWCLGLEDLGEPVDPSIRVPMSDDMIYTVYHMNDMQLSFFPIFHEHGFVHAHIYDQGGQPPMLVGRHYLFHSRQDYFLSQRIPWNDFEISQMMPWLSRHGFLSQKPRDPFHLGLNVDITGVHRIAAEMGSNTYLCYGNHQDIDNALTLVAELLTQLHQDSCRDKCVCWCTSGGEGCSPLKVLYKSHAHATEGDFDRGIEVYKRHEFRATSIQKLLFDFGKLGNSTTAAASGQSRAGTGTEPWTRALELVRFLTFEALEMTHTCCMLEALEGSREVFKITRNCDPTIVRDIRQSEVEKRNAELLDTLMEEFTNVMQKNYHASPLLDFLFGYWKERIEYFYAVREDEVQEMQQHVNNVRTGIWPRPLRRLLWPRPCDVGSEDSGSVHEETGSDEELNDDEH
;
A
#
# COMPACT_ATOMS: atom_id res chain seq x y z
N MET A 1 16.93 27.74 12.74
CA MET A 1 17.36 26.85 11.65
C MET A 1 18.19 27.62 10.64
N ASP A 2 17.63 28.68 10.04
CA ASP A 2 18.32 29.54 9.06
C ASP A 2 19.69 30.01 9.57
N ALA A 3 19.75 30.59 10.77
CA ALA A 3 21.03 31.00 11.37
C ALA A 3 22.04 29.86 11.61
N LEU A 4 21.59 28.60 11.75
CA LEU A 4 22.49 27.43 11.91
C LEU A 4 22.97 26.90 10.56
N LEU A 5 22.08 26.84 9.56
CA LEU A 5 22.41 26.47 8.17
C LEU A 5 23.26 27.55 7.48
N ASP A 6 23.00 28.83 7.79
CA ASP A 6 23.80 29.99 7.38
C ASP A 6 25.15 30.04 8.09
N ALA A 7 25.25 29.52 9.33
CA ALA A 7 26.51 29.39 10.07
C ALA A 7 27.40 28.22 9.59
N GLY A 8 27.04 27.58 8.47
CA GLY A 8 27.86 26.53 7.86
C GLY A 8 27.71 25.14 8.52
N TYR A 9 26.74 24.94 9.42
CA TYR A 9 26.37 23.59 9.80
C TYR A 9 25.78 22.88 8.58
N THR A 10 26.47 21.83 8.14
CA THR A 10 26.10 21.11 6.95
C THR A 10 24.85 20.27 7.25
N LEU A 11 23.96 20.07 6.27
CA LEU A 11 22.87 19.09 6.35
C LEU A 11 23.39 17.64 6.51
N PHE A 12 24.71 17.46 6.40
CA PHE A 12 25.44 16.20 6.57
C PHE A 12 26.62 16.43 7.53
N PRO A 13 26.39 16.82 8.80
CA PRO A 13 27.46 17.28 9.69
C PRO A 13 28.51 16.20 9.94
N ASN A 14 28.11 14.92 9.77
CA ASN A 14 28.97 13.74 9.85
C ASN A 14 29.06 12.98 8.52
N ASN A 15 28.73 13.62 7.40
CA ASN A 15 28.63 12.94 6.10
C ASN A 15 27.67 11.73 6.09
N ASN A 16 26.62 11.77 6.93
CA ASN A 16 25.68 10.67 7.07
C ASN A 16 24.26 11.11 6.71
N TYR A 17 23.61 10.36 5.81
CA TYR A 17 22.25 10.60 5.35
C TYR A 17 21.20 10.44 6.45
N LYS A 18 21.52 9.73 7.55
CA LYS A 18 20.67 9.62 8.76
C LYS A 18 20.35 10.99 9.36
N THR A 19 21.28 11.94 9.35
CA THR A 19 20.99 13.27 9.91
C THR A 19 19.92 13.99 9.10
N LEU A 20 20.00 13.93 7.76
CA LEU A 20 18.98 14.50 6.90
C LEU A 20 17.64 13.77 7.06
N LYS A 21 17.65 12.43 7.12
CA LYS A 21 16.46 11.61 7.38
C LYS A 21 15.76 12.00 8.69
N SER A 22 16.49 12.08 9.80
CA SER A 22 15.94 12.51 11.10
C SER A 22 15.42 13.94 11.07
N LEU A 23 16.12 14.87 10.41
CA LEU A 23 15.67 16.25 10.27
C LEU A 23 14.36 16.34 9.51
N LEU A 24 14.22 15.63 8.38
CA LEU A 24 12.99 15.66 7.58
C LEU A 24 11.80 15.04 8.31
N HIS A 25 12.01 13.99 9.10
CA HIS A 25 10.94 13.29 9.82
C HIS A 25 10.17 14.21 10.77
N GLU A 26 10.86 15.11 11.47
CA GLU A 26 10.27 16.02 12.48
C GLU A 26 10.04 17.44 11.97
N SER A 27 10.19 17.68 10.66
CA SER A 27 10.17 19.03 10.09
C SER A 27 8.76 19.55 9.77
N THR A 28 8.58 20.86 9.92
CA THR A 28 7.41 21.59 9.39
C THR A 28 7.63 22.00 7.93
N ILE A 29 6.56 22.34 7.21
CA ILE A 29 6.63 22.87 5.84
C ILE A 29 7.64 24.02 5.71
N THR A 30 7.62 24.99 6.64
CA THR A 30 8.55 26.13 6.64
C THR A 30 10.00 25.67 6.78
N THR A 31 10.27 24.71 7.68
CA THR A 31 11.58 24.11 7.82
C THR A 31 12.03 23.42 6.55
N ILE A 32 11.13 22.69 5.88
CA ILE A 32 11.44 22.01 4.62
C ILE A 32 11.75 22.99 3.50
N GLN A 33 11.04 24.12 3.40
CA GLN A 33 11.34 25.16 2.42
C GLN A 33 12.77 25.69 2.59
N VAL A 34 13.19 25.92 3.84
CA VAL A 34 14.56 26.31 4.17
C VAL A 34 15.54 25.22 3.75
N ILE A 35 15.31 23.97 4.18
CA ILE A 35 16.19 22.82 3.84
C ILE A 35 16.33 22.67 2.32
N ALA A 36 15.22 22.68 1.59
CA ALA A 36 15.19 22.57 0.13
C ALA A 36 15.97 23.70 -0.55
N LYS A 37 15.78 24.94 -0.10
CA LYS A 37 16.53 26.11 -0.61
C LYS A 37 18.03 25.98 -0.37
N HIS A 38 18.46 25.64 0.85
CA HIS A 38 19.88 25.50 1.18
C HIS A 38 20.53 24.33 0.45
N LEU A 39 19.87 23.18 0.39
CA LEU A 39 20.38 22.00 -0.32
C LEU A 39 20.48 22.27 -1.82
N SER A 40 19.49 22.95 -2.40
CA SER A 40 19.50 23.40 -3.79
C SER A 40 20.67 24.35 -4.08
N ALA A 41 20.88 25.37 -3.23
CA ALA A 41 22.01 26.30 -3.37
C ALA A 41 23.37 25.59 -3.24
N ARG A 42 23.47 24.62 -2.33
CA ARG A 42 24.66 23.79 -2.13
C ARG A 42 25.02 22.99 -3.38
N LEU A 43 24.06 22.26 -3.93
CA LEU A 43 24.27 21.43 -5.13
C LEU A 43 24.63 22.29 -6.35
N ARG A 44 24.06 23.49 -6.49
CA ARG A 44 24.48 24.43 -7.55
C ARG A 44 25.92 24.89 -7.41
N ARG A 45 26.38 25.19 -6.18
CA ARG A 45 27.78 25.57 -5.94
C ARG A 45 28.74 24.43 -6.26
N LEU A 46 28.38 23.20 -5.88
CA LEU A 46 29.15 22.02 -6.22
C LEU A 46 29.19 21.79 -7.73
N ALA A 47 28.06 21.94 -8.43
CA ALA A 47 28.00 21.83 -9.90
C ALA A 47 28.91 22.87 -10.59
N GLN A 48 28.88 24.12 -10.12
CA GLN A 48 29.75 25.18 -10.62
C GLN A 48 31.23 24.84 -10.43
N LEU A 49 31.61 24.34 -9.26
CA LEU A 49 32.97 23.88 -9.00
C LEU A 49 33.35 22.69 -9.88
N ALA A 50 32.50 21.67 -9.98
CA ALA A 50 32.74 20.51 -10.84
C ALA A 50 32.92 20.91 -12.31
N ALA A 51 32.16 21.90 -12.79
CA ALA A 51 32.25 22.40 -14.15
C ALA A 51 33.58 23.10 -14.45
N THR A 52 34.22 23.78 -13.48
CA THR A 52 35.55 24.39 -13.71
C THR A 52 36.64 23.36 -13.98
N PHE A 53 36.42 22.10 -13.58
CA PHE A 53 37.32 20.96 -13.81
C PHE A 53 36.83 20.03 -14.92
N GLY A 54 35.76 20.38 -15.64
CA GLY A 54 35.21 19.57 -16.73
C GLY A 54 34.49 18.29 -16.27
N LEU A 55 34.13 18.18 -14.99
CA LEU A 55 33.39 17.04 -14.44
C LEU A 55 31.86 17.18 -14.63
N ALA A 56 31.39 18.41 -14.80
CA ALA A 56 29.99 18.74 -15.04
C ALA A 56 29.84 19.64 -16.29
N THR A 57 28.69 19.58 -16.95
CA THR A 57 28.32 20.51 -18.02
C THR A 57 27.57 21.71 -17.45
N ASN A 58 27.82 22.91 -17.99
CA ASN A 58 27.13 24.13 -17.56
C ASN A 58 25.71 24.28 -18.13
N ASP A 59 25.30 23.40 -19.04
CA ASP A 59 24.11 23.57 -19.88
C ASP A 59 22.82 23.01 -19.24
N ASP A 60 22.91 22.24 -18.15
CA ASP A 60 21.74 21.68 -17.49
C ASP A 60 21.32 22.54 -16.29
N ALA A 61 20.14 23.16 -16.38
CA ALA A 61 19.57 23.95 -15.29
C ALA A 61 19.06 23.07 -14.13
N SER A 62 18.99 21.75 -14.32
CA SER A 62 18.60 20.81 -13.28
C SER A 62 19.71 20.58 -12.27
N LEU A 63 19.34 20.42 -10.99
CA LEU A 63 20.32 20.03 -9.95
C LEU A 63 20.80 18.60 -10.22
N PRO A 64 22.05 18.23 -9.94
CA PRO A 64 22.45 16.82 -9.98
C PRO A 64 21.65 16.00 -8.95
N ASP A 65 21.49 14.72 -9.23
CA ASP A 65 21.16 13.76 -8.18
C ASP A 65 22.34 13.58 -7.19
N PHE A 66 22.10 12.88 -6.08
CA PHE A 66 23.12 12.76 -5.03
C PHE A 66 24.28 11.83 -5.41
N GLU A 67 24.05 10.83 -6.25
CA GLU A 67 25.12 9.93 -6.73
C GLU A 67 26.07 10.70 -7.65
N THR A 68 25.52 11.43 -8.61
CA THR A 68 26.27 12.33 -9.51
C THR A 68 27.04 13.37 -8.70
N ALA A 69 26.40 14.01 -7.72
CA ALA A 69 27.06 14.99 -6.86
C ALA A 69 28.20 14.39 -6.02
N ALA A 70 28.01 13.19 -5.46
CA ALA A 70 29.06 12.47 -4.74
C ALA A 70 30.22 12.10 -5.66
N GLY A 71 29.92 11.64 -6.88
CA GLY A 71 30.90 11.34 -7.92
C GLY A 71 31.74 12.56 -8.31
N TRP A 72 31.13 13.75 -8.39
CA TRP A 72 31.88 14.99 -8.59
C TRP A 72 32.82 15.33 -7.43
N CYS A 73 32.39 15.10 -6.18
CA CYS A 73 33.28 15.30 -5.04
C CYS A 73 34.51 14.39 -5.11
N LEU A 74 34.31 13.10 -5.43
CA LEU A 74 35.42 12.15 -5.60
C LEU A 74 36.35 12.58 -6.75
N GLY A 75 35.80 12.97 -7.89
CA GLY A 75 36.59 13.42 -9.04
C GLY A 75 37.42 14.68 -8.73
N LEU A 76 36.87 15.63 -7.96
CA LEU A 76 37.62 16.81 -7.51
C LEU A 76 38.75 16.42 -6.55
N GLU A 77 38.47 15.52 -5.59
CA GLU A 77 39.47 15.03 -4.64
C GLU A 77 40.61 14.26 -5.35
N ASP A 78 40.30 13.47 -6.39
CA ASP A 78 41.27 12.76 -7.22
C ASP A 78 42.18 13.71 -8.04
N LEU A 79 41.67 14.89 -8.40
CA LEU A 79 42.45 15.96 -9.03
C LEU A 79 43.29 16.76 -8.01
N GLY A 80 43.22 16.42 -6.72
CA GLY A 80 43.92 17.11 -5.63
C GLY A 80 43.23 18.37 -5.13
N GLU A 81 41.98 18.61 -5.54
CA GLU A 81 41.22 19.80 -5.17
C GLU A 81 40.37 19.55 -3.92
N PRO A 82 40.56 20.31 -2.83
CA PRO A 82 39.78 20.13 -1.62
C PRO A 82 38.35 20.64 -1.82
N VAL A 83 37.37 19.76 -1.62
CA VAL A 83 35.95 20.16 -1.61
C VAL A 83 35.58 20.70 -0.24
N ASP A 84 35.08 21.94 -0.19
CA ASP A 84 34.62 22.55 1.05
C ASP A 84 33.52 21.68 1.71
N PRO A 85 33.64 21.34 3.01
CA PRO A 85 32.67 20.49 3.70
C PRO A 85 31.21 20.96 3.59
N SER A 86 30.99 22.28 3.47
CA SER A 86 29.66 22.86 3.34
C SER A 86 28.97 22.53 2.01
N ILE A 87 29.73 22.18 0.96
CA ILE A 87 29.20 21.78 -0.35
C ILE A 87 29.42 20.30 -0.69
N ARG A 88 30.32 19.61 0.02
CA ARG A 88 30.65 18.20 -0.21
C ARG A 88 29.45 17.27 -0.08
N VAL A 89 29.20 16.39 -1.05
CA VAL A 89 28.22 15.31 -0.92
C VAL A 89 28.98 14.00 -0.70
N PRO A 90 28.78 13.30 0.43
CA PRO A 90 29.54 12.10 0.72
C PRO A 90 29.03 10.90 -0.09
N MET A 91 29.98 10.10 -0.57
CA MET A 91 29.71 8.74 -1.01
C MET A 91 29.65 7.83 0.23
N SER A 92 28.60 7.02 0.36
CA SER A 92 28.46 6.07 1.45
C SER A 92 27.62 4.86 1.03
N ASP A 93 27.77 3.76 1.76
CA ASP A 93 26.97 2.54 1.53
C ASP A 93 25.48 2.75 1.84
N ASP A 94 25.14 3.78 2.64
CA ASP A 94 23.77 4.20 2.97
C ASP A 94 23.32 5.42 2.16
N MET A 95 23.96 5.68 1.01
CA MET A 95 23.62 6.79 0.14
C MET A 95 22.21 6.65 -0.44
N ILE A 96 21.47 7.76 -0.38
CA ILE A 96 20.22 7.92 -1.10
C ILE A 96 20.49 8.59 -2.45
N TYR A 97 19.72 8.21 -3.47
CA TYR A 97 19.93 8.68 -4.83
C TYR A 97 19.33 10.07 -5.07
N THR A 98 18.17 10.29 -4.46
CA THR A 98 17.47 11.57 -4.50
C THR A 98 16.79 11.81 -3.15
N VAL A 99 16.40 13.05 -2.86
CA VAL A 99 15.54 13.37 -1.70
C VAL A 99 14.28 12.51 -1.66
N TYR A 100 13.72 12.13 -2.81
CA TYR A 100 12.53 11.30 -2.90
C TYR A 100 12.74 9.84 -2.48
N HIS A 101 13.96 9.31 -2.43
CA HIS A 101 14.21 7.94 -1.98
C HIS A 101 14.23 7.79 -0.45
N MET A 102 13.99 8.88 0.29
CA MET A 102 13.86 8.82 1.74
C MET A 102 12.50 8.24 2.14
N ASN A 103 12.55 7.12 2.86
CA ASN A 103 11.38 6.35 3.33
C ASN A 103 10.49 7.10 4.33
N ASP A 104 11.09 7.98 5.13
CA ASP A 104 10.37 8.75 6.17
C ASP A 104 9.95 10.16 5.71
N MET A 105 10.20 10.50 4.44
CA MET A 105 9.84 11.82 3.92
C MET A 105 8.33 11.89 3.62
N GLN A 106 7.66 12.87 4.23
CA GLN A 106 6.25 13.20 3.96
C GLN A 106 6.05 13.54 2.48
N LEU A 107 4.92 13.11 1.91
CA LEU A 107 4.63 13.32 0.50
C LEU A 107 4.35 14.79 0.21
N SER A 108 3.79 15.51 1.18
CA SER A 108 3.57 16.96 1.12
C SER A 108 4.87 17.76 0.90
N PHE A 109 6.05 17.18 1.16
CA PHE A 109 7.34 17.82 0.93
C PHE A 109 7.83 17.70 -0.51
N PHE A 110 7.27 16.77 -1.29
CA PHE A 110 7.73 16.53 -2.67
C PHE A 110 7.59 17.78 -3.55
N PRO A 111 6.44 18.50 -3.57
CA PRO A 111 6.31 19.74 -4.33
C PRO A 111 7.34 20.79 -3.94
N ILE A 112 7.66 20.90 -2.65
CA ILE A 112 8.61 21.90 -2.14
C ILE A 112 10.01 21.64 -2.71
N PHE A 113 10.48 20.40 -2.67
CA PHE A 113 11.75 20.03 -3.30
C PHE A 113 11.70 20.20 -4.81
N HIS A 114 10.62 19.80 -5.46
CA HIS A 114 10.46 19.96 -6.90
C HIS A 114 10.59 21.44 -7.33
N GLU A 115 9.93 22.36 -6.63
CA GLU A 115 10.02 23.82 -6.85
C GLU A 115 11.45 24.36 -6.68
N HIS A 116 12.28 23.70 -5.87
CA HIS A 116 13.68 24.06 -5.66
C HIS A 116 14.65 23.37 -6.64
N GLY A 117 14.14 22.70 -7.67
CA GLY A 117 14.94 22.14 -8.77
C GLY A 117 15.30 20.67 -8.63
N PHE A 118 14.76 19.96 -7.64
CA PHE A 118 14.93 18.52 -7.50
C PHE A 118 13.96 17.79 -8.44
N VAL A 119 14.26 17.76 -9.73
CA VAL A 119 13.34 17.25 -10.77
C VAL A 119 13.57 15.78 -11.15
N HIS A 120 14.56 15.13 -10.53
CA HIS A 120 14.99 13.75 -10.84
C HIS A 120 14.09 12.66 -10.23
N ALA A 121 12.78 12.82 -10.39
CA ALA A 121 11.79 11.87 -9.91
C ALA A 121 11.92 10.47 -10.55
N HIS A 122 12.64 10.34 -11.67
CA HIS A 122 12.75 9.14 -12.50
C HIS A 122 13.99 8.29 -12.23
N ILE A 123 14.85 8.71 -11.30
CA ILE A 123 16.07 7.98 -10.93
C ILE A 123 15.71 6.76 -10.10
N TYR A 124 16.54 5.73 -10.23
CA TYR A 124 16.44 4.48 -9.52
C TYR A 124 17.49 4.42 -8.41
N ASP A 125 17.16 3.79 -7.29
CA ASP A 125 18.17 3.38 -6.32
C ASP A 125 19.03 2.21 -6.82
N GLN A 126 20.00 1.76 -6.02
CA GLN A 126 20.84 0.59 -6.34
C GLN A 126 20.03 -0.66 -6.60
N GLY A 127 18.90 -0.83 -5.88
CA GLY A 127 17.98 -1.94 -6.04
C GLY A 127 17.12 -1.86 -7.29
N GLY A 128 17.26 -0.82 -8.11
CA GLY A 128 16.42 -0.58 -9.26
C GLY A 128 15.02 -0.08 -8.91
N GLN A 129 14.80 0.43 -7.69
CA GLN A 129 13.50 0.96 -7.27
C GLN A 129 13.41 2.46 -7.52
N PRO A 130 12.33 2.95 -8.14
CA PRO A 130 12.03 4.38 -8.18
C PRO A 130 11.45 4.87 -6.83
N PRO A 131 11.34 6.19 -6.61
CA PRO A 131 11.03 6.76 -5.30
C PRO A 131 9.71 6.30 -4.65
N MET A 132 8.68 5.97 -5.43
CA MET A 132 7.40 5.50 -4.90
C MET A 132 7.39 4.02 -4.56
N LEU A 133 8.41 3.27 -4.98
CA LEU A 133 8.52 1.83 -4.75
C LEU A 133 9.34 1.51 -3.50
N VAL A 134 10.24 2.42 -3.10
CA VAL A 134 10.92 2.38 -1.80
C VAL A 134 9.89 2.27 -0.67
N GLY A 135 10.17 1.43 0.33
CA GLY A 135 9.42 1.35 1.58
C GLY A 135 9.10 2.73 2.12
N ARG A 136 7.82 3.05 2.35
CA ARG A 136 7.44 4.30 3.02
C ARG A 136 6.71 3.97 4.30
N HIS A 137 7.31 4.35 5.41
CA HIS A 137 6.68 4.16 6.70
C HIS A 137 5.51 5.15 6.84
N TYR A 138 4.42 4.70 7.48
CA TYR A 138 3.33 5.56 7.92
C TYR A 138 2.48 6.25 6.84
N LEU A 139 2.54 5.84 5.56
CA LEU A 139 1.68 6.39 4.50
C LEU A 139 0.18 6.37 4.86
N PHE A 140 -0.24 5.31 5.56
CA PHE A 140 -1.61 5.05 5.95
C PHE A 140 -1.78 4.94 7.47
N HIS A 141 -0.81 5.45 8.24
CA HIS A 141 -0.87 5.46 9.68
C HIS A 141 -1.38 6.82 10.16
N SER A 142 -2.62 6.84 10.65
CA SER A 142 -3.23 8.03 11.20
C SER A 142 -3.78 7.76 12.59
N ARG A 143 -3.24 8.51 13.55
CA ARG A 143 -3.62 8.43 14.95
C ARG A 143 -3.91 9.82 15.47
N GLN A 144 -5.07 9.96 16.10
CA GLN A 144 -5.38 11.16 16.86
C GLN A 144 -4.71 11.09 18.22
N ASP A 145 -3.60 11.80 18.35
CA ASP A 145 -2.95 11.99 19.64
C ASP A 145 -3.50 13.21 20.36
N TYR A 146 -3.73 13.02 21.66
CA TYR A 146 -4.10 14.09 22.58
C TYR A 146 -2.92 14.35 23.52
N PHE A 147 -2.51 15.61 23.63
CA PHE A 147 -1.61 16.05 24.69
C PHE A 147 -2.32 17.08 25.55
N LEU A 148 -2.44 16.81 26.86
CA LEU A 148 -3.14 17.68 27.82
C LEU A 148 -4.56 18.07 27.33
N SER A 149 -5.30 17.11 26.77
CA SER A 149 -6.65 17.32 26.20
C SER A 149 -6.72 18.22 24.97
N GLN A 150 -5.58 18.62 24.39
CA GLN A 150 -5.53 19.32 23.11
C GLN A 150 -5.25 18.32 21.98
N ARG A 151 -5.99 18.46 20.89
CA ARG A 151 -5.76 17.71 19.65
C ARG A 151 -4.40 18.13 19.09
N ILE A 152 -3.49 17.18 18.90
CA ILE A 152 -2.30 17.42 18.09
C ILE A 152 -2.72 17.25 16.63
N PRO A 153 -2.55 18.26 15.76
CA PRO A 153 -2.79 18.09 14.34
C PRO A 153 -1.74 17.13 13.79
N TRP A 154 -2.13 15.89 13.53
CA TRP A 154 -1.40 15.02 12.62
C TRP A 154 -1.94 15.25 11.21
N ASN A 155 -1.05 15.30 10.22
CA ASN A 155 -1.43 15.61 8.84
C ASN A 155 -2.20 14.42 8.27
N ASP A 156 -3.52 14.46 8.44
CA ASP A 156 -4.46 13.41 8.08
C ASP A 156 -4.35 13.08 6.57
N PHE A 157 -3.90 11.87 6.23
CA PHE A 157 -4.04 11.26 4.90
C PHE A 157 -3.44 12.03 3.70
N GLU A 158 -2.19 12.48 3.81
CA GLU A 158 -1.47 13.22 2.75
C GLU A 158 -1.56 12.56 1.36
N ILE A 159 -1.49 11.23 1.31
CA ILE A 159 -1.50 10.48 0.05
C ILE A 159 -2.73 10.84 -0.81
N SER A 160 -3.91 10.95 -0.21
CA SER A 160 -5.16 11.28 -0.91
C SER A 160 -5.08 12.61 -1.66
N GLN A 161 -4.51 13.63 -1.01
CA GLN A 161 -4.33 14.98 -1.55
C GLN A 161 -3.19 15.03 -2.56
N MET A 162 -2.16 14.20 -2.37
CA MET A 162 -0.95 14.18 -3.17
C MET A 162 -1.07 13.36 -4.46
N MET A 163 -2.05 12.45 -4.57
CA MET A 163 -2.26 11.60 -5.76
C MET A 163 -2.21 12.38 -7.10
N PRO A 164 -2.95 13.50 -7.28
CA PRO A 164 -2.92 14.24 -8.55
C PRO A 164 -1.54 14.82 -8.87
N TRP A 165 -0.81 15.29 -7.86
CA TRP A 165 0.53 15.85 -8.04
C TRP A 165 1.53 14.75 -8.38
N LEU A 166 1.51 13.63 -7.66
CA LEU A 166 2.38 12.47 -7.90
C LEU A 166 2.17 11.89 -9.30
N SER A 167 0.90 11.78 -9.72
CA SER A 167 0.54 11.33 -11.07
C SER A 167 1.11 12.27 -12.14
N ARG A 168 0.89 13.59 -11.98
CA ARG A 168 1.35 14.61 -12.94
C ARG A 168 2.87 14.64 -13.12
N HIS A 169 3.62 14.37 -12.06
CA HIS A 169 5.09 14.35 -12.08
C HIS A 169 5.67 12.94 -12.32
N GLY A 170 4.84 11.98 -12.72
CA GLY A 170 5.28 10.66 -13.16
C GLY A 170 5.73 9.71 -12.05
N PHE A 171 5.55 10.06 -10.78
CA PHE A 171 5.94 9.19 -9.65
C PHE A 171 5.14 7.88 -9.60
N LEU A 172 3.87 7.94 -10.02
CA LEU A 172 2.95 6.80 -9.92
C LEU A 172 3.08 5.79 -11.06
N SER A 173 3.62 6.20 -12.21
CA SER A 173 3.70 5.37 -13.42
C SER A 173 5.06 4.68 -13.62
N GLN A 174 6.04 5.01 -12.79
CA GLN A 174 7.38 4.43 -12.88
C GLN A 174 7.37 2.95 -12.50
N LYS A 175 8.18 2.19 -13.23
CA LYS A 175 8.37 0.74 -13.07
C LYS A 175 9.77 0.45 -12.58
N PRO A 176 9.97 -0.50 -11.65
CA PRO A 176 11.30 -0.84 -11.16
C PRO A 176 12.12 -1.58 -12.22
N ARG A 177 13.42 -1.65 -11.97
CA ARG A 177 14.39 -2.50 -12.67
C ARG A 177 14.80 -3.62 -11.74
N ASP A 178 15.29 -4.72 -12.30
CA ASP A 178 15.83 -5.84 -11.52
C ASP A 178 17.33 -6.04 -11.80
N PRO A 179 18.19 -5.11 -11.37
CA PRO A 179 19.63 -5.16 -11.69
C PRO A 179 20.34 -6.36 -11.06
N PHE A 180 19.78 -6.90 -9.97
CA PHE A 180 20.35 -8.01 -9.21
C PHE A 180 19.68 -9.35 -9.49
N HIS A 181 18.72 -9.40 -10.43
CA HIS A 181 17.97 -10.60 -10.76
C HIS A 181 17.29 -11.26 -9.55
N LEU A 182 16.73 -10.44 -8.65
CA LEU A 182 16.03 -10.89 -7.45
C LEU A 182 14.61 -11.37 -7.76
N GLY A 183 14.16 -11.26 -9.01
CA GLY A 183 12.80 -11.61 -9.41
C GLY A 183 11.80 -10.49 -9.12
N LEU A 184 12.25 -9.23 -9.15
CA LEU A 184 11.37 -8.07 -8.95
C LEU A 184 10.30 -8.03 -10.05
N ASN A 185 9.07 -7.68 -9.68
CA ASN A 185 8.03 -7.45 -10.66
C ASN A 185 8.27 -6.10 -11.36
N VAL A 186 8.96 -6.13 -12.51
CA VAL A 186 9.26 -4.94 -13.32
C VAL A 186 8.05 -4.31 -14.00
N ASP A 187 6.85 -4.88 -13.83
CA ASP A 187 5.61 -4.33 -14.37
C ASP A 187 4.74 -3.63 -13.33
N ILE A 188 5.05 -3.74 -12.03
CA ILE A 188 4.34 -2.93 -11.04
C ILE A 188 4.73 -1.46 -11.13
N THR A 189 3.83 -0.62 -10.62
CA THR A 189 3.98 0.83 -10.61
C THR A 189 3.81 1.40 -9.20
N GLY A 190 4.06 2.70 -9.03
CA GLY A 190 3.79 3.39 -7.76
C GLY A 190 2.34 3.26 -7.29
N VAL A 191 1.37 3.17 -8.22
CA VAL A 191 -0.05 2.94 -7.87
C VAL A 191 -0.25 1.56 -7.22
N HIS A 192 0.37 0.51 -7.78
CA HIS A 192 0.33 -0.82 -7.18
C HIS A 192 0.96 -0.82 -5.79
N ARG A 193 2.06 -0.07 -5.60
CA ARG A 193 2.75 0.03 -4.31
C ARG A 193 1.87 0.70 -3.25
N ILE A 194 1.22 1.82 -3.60
CA ILE A 194 0.28 2.51 -2.72
C ILE A 194 -0.85 1.56 -2.30
N ALA A 195 -1.41 0.81 -3.26
CA ALA A 195 -2.48 -0.13 -2.99
C ALA A 195 -2.01 -1.28 -2.07
N ALA A 196 -0.79 -1.78 -2.28
CA ALA A 196 -0.19 -2.81 -1.43
C ALA A 196 0.00 -2.32 0.02
N GLU A 197 0.61 -1.15 0.22
CA GLU A 197 0.80 -0.53 1.55
C GLU A 197 -0.54 -0.22 2.22
N MET A 198 -1.54 0.21 1.44
CA MET A 198 -2.89 0.41 1.96
C MET A 198 -3.49 -0.90 2.48
N GLY A 199 -3.33 -2.00 1.73
CA GLY A 199 -3.82 -3.31 2.13
C GLY A 199 -3.12 -3.87 3.36
N SER A 200 -1.81 -3.63 3.52
CA SER A 200 -0.99 -4.26 4.56
C SER A 200 -0.73 -3.41 5.81
N ASN A 201 -0.86 -2.08 5.72
CA ASN A 201 -0.39 -1.15 6.76
C ASN A 201 -1.29 0.08 6.93
N THR A 202 -2.61 -0.09 6.82
CA THR A 202 -3.56 0.98 7.17
C THR A 202 -3.93 0.90 8.63
N TYR A 203 -3.70 1.99 9.36
CA TYR A 203 -4.08 2.11 10.77
C TYR A 203 -4.78 3.45 11.00
N LEU A 204 -6.06 3.39 11.36
CA LEU A 204 -6.86 4.55 11.73
C LEU A 204 -7.22 4.47 13.20
N CYS A 205 -6.86 5.47 14.01
CA CYS A 205 -7.26 5.50 15.42
C CYS A 205 -7.67 6.90 15.85
N TYR A 206 -8.96 7.10 16.09
CA TYR A 206 -9.53 8.42 16.40
C TYR A 206 -10.45 8.40 17.61
N GLY A 207 -10.61 9.55 18.26
CA GLY A 207 -11.39 9.72 19.48
C GLY A 207 -12.90 9.93 19.27
N ASN A 208 -13.32 10.33 18.06
CA ASN A 208 -14.72 10.64 17.73
C ASN A 208 -15.13 10.11 16.35
N HIS A 209 -16.44 10.05 16.09
CA HIS A 209 -16.98 9.52 14.83
C HIS A 209 -16.67 10.41 13.62
N GLN A 210 -16.77 11.73 13.77
CA GLN A 210 -16.59 12.65 12.65
C GLN A 210 -15.20 12.52 12.03
N ASP A 211 -14.15 12.42 12.85
CA ASP A 211 -12.78 12.26 12.36
C ASP A 211 -12.59 10.89 11.68
N ILE A 212 -13.20 9.81 12.20
CA ILE A 212 -13.20 8.49 11.55
C ILE A 212 -13.91 8.56 10.20
N ASP A 213 -15.11 9.13 10.15
CA ASP A 213 -15.90 9.21 8.92
C ASP A 213 -15.19 10.06 7.87
N ASN A 214 -14.54 11.15 8.27
CA ASN A 214 -13.69 11.96 7.40
C ASN A 214 -12.52 11.14 6.84
N ALA A 215 -11.79 10.41 7.69
CA ALA A 215 -10.68 9.56 7.26
C ALA A 215 -11.16 8.45 6.31
N LEU A 216 -12.24 7.75 6.65
CA LEU A 216 -12.85 6.72 5.81
C LEU A 216 -13.31 7.28 4.45
N THR A 217 -13.78 8.53 4.40
CA THR A 217 -14.14 9.21 3.15
C THR A 217 -12.91 9.42 2.27
N LEU A 218 -11.80 9.93 2.82
CA LEU A 218 -10.55 10.12 2.08
C LEU A 218 -9.98 8.78 1.57
N VAL A 219 -10.06 7.74 2.40
CA VAL A 219 -9.64 6.39 2.03
C VAL A 219 -10.53 5.82 0.91
N ALA A 220 -11.84 6.06 0.96
CA ALA A 220 -12.78 5.64 -0.08
C ALA A 220 -12.58 6.40 -1.41
N GLU A 221 -12.23 7.68 -1.35
CA GLU A 221 -11.83 8.46 -2.54
C GLU A 221 -10.56 7.88 -3.17
N LEU A 222 -9.56 7.51 -2.35
CA LEU A 222 -8.36 6.85 -2.86
C LEU A 222 -8.67 5.49 -3.50
N LEU A 223 -9.50 4.66 -2.87
CA LEU A 223 -9.94 3.38 -3.47
C LEU A 223 -10.64 3.57 -4.81
N THR A 224 -11.43 4.64 -4.94
CA THR A 224 -12.08 5.00 -6.20
C THR A 224 -11.04 5.33 -7.27
N GLN A 225 -9.99 6.09 -6.92
CA GLN A 225 -8.89 6.38 -7.83
C GLN A 225 -8.11 5.10 -8.23
N LEU A 226 -7.80 4.23 -7.26
CA LEU A 226 -7.12 2.95 -7.51
C LEU A 226 -7.92 2.03 -8.43
N HIS A 227 -9.25 2.01 -8.27
CA HIS A 227 -10.14 1.23 -9.13
C HIS A 227 -10.21 1.77 -10.56
N GLN A 228 -10.22 3.09 -10.73
CA GLN A 228 -10.26 3.74 -12.03
C GLN A 228 -8.93 3.67 -12.78
N ASP A 229 -7.84 3.32 -12.09
CA ASP A 229 -6.54 3.18 -12.72
C ASP A 229 -6.50 1.93 -13.62
N SER A 230 -6.15 2.15 -14.89
CA SER A 230 -6.06 1.12 -15.91
C SER A 230 -4.74 0.35 -15.87
N CYS A 231 -3.80 0.71 -14.98
CA CYS A 231 -2.55 -0.02 -14.87
C CYS A 231 -2.82 -1.44 -14.38
N ARG A 232 -2.10 -2.37 -15.00
CA ARG A 232 -2.06 -3.79 -14.66
C ARG A 232 -0.62 -4.22 -14.75
N ASP A 233 -0.21 -5.11 -13.86
CA ASP A 233 1.06 -5.81 -14.03
C ASP A 233 0.95 -6.91 -15.11
N LYS A 234 1.94 -7.79 -15.22
CA LYS A 234 1.87 -8.96 -16.13
C LYS A 234 1.66 -10.28 -15.38
N CYS A 235 1.02 -10.26 -14.22
CA CYS A 235 0.68 -11.47 -13.47
C CYS A 235 -0.28 -12.36 -14.28
N VAL A 236 -0.11 -13.68 -14.21
CA VAL A 236 -0.96 -14.66 -14.92
C VAL A 236 -1.78 -15.53 -13.97
N CYS A 237 -2.17 -14.99 -12.82
CA CYS A 237 -2.92 -15.73 -11.81
C CYS A 237 -4.39 -15.92 -12.19
N TRP A 238 -4.99 -17.06 -11.85
CA TRP A 238 -6.42 -17.27 -12.07
C TRP A 238 -7.31 -16.38 -11.21
N CYS A 239 -6.76 -15.74 -10.17
CA CYS A 239 -7.49 -14.74 -9.39
C CYS A 239 -7.84 -13.48 -10.22
N THR A 240 -7.25 -13.31 -11.41
CA THR A 240 -7.63 -12.31 -12.41
C THR A 240 -8.29 -12.98 -13.61
N SER A 241 -9.25 -12.29 -14.22
CA SER A 241 -9.90 -12.75 -15.45
C SER A 241 -8.94 -12.61 -16.63
N GLY A 242 -8.94 -13.60 -17.53
CA GLY A 242 -8.33 -13.47 -18.87
C GLY A 242 -6.82 -13.21 -18.92
N GLY A 243 -6.09 -13.34 -17.80
CA GLY A 243 -4.65 -13.02 -17.76
C GLY A 243 -4.35 -11.52 -17.91
N GLU A 244 -5.28 -10.65 -17.55
CA GLU A 244 -5.15 -9.18 -17.68
C GLU A 244 -4.10 -8.55 -16.77
N GLY A 245 -3.45 -9.34 -15.90
CA GLY A 245 -2.62 -8.81 -14.84
C GLY A 245 -3.43 -8.32 -13.64
N CYS A 246 -2.72 -8.03 -12.58
CA CYS A 246 -3.25 -7.65 -11.29
C CYS A 246 -3.48 -6.14 -11.30
N SER A 247 -4.70 -5.72 -10.96
CA SER A 247 -5.00 -4.30 -10.73
C SER A 247 -4.43 -3.83 -9.40
N PRO A 248 -4.25 -2.51 -9.19
CA PRO A 248 -3.93 -1.96 -7.88
C PRO A 248 -4.94 -2.43 -6.81
N LEU A 249 -6.23 -2.44 -7.12
CA LEU A 249 -7.26 -2.88 -6.19
C LEU A 249 -7.12 -4.38 -5.81
N LYS A 250 -6.76 -5.24 -6.77
CA LYS A 250 -6.43 -6.64 -6.49
C LYS A 250 -5.22 -6.78 -5.59
N VAL A 251 -4.16 -5.99 -5.84
CA VAL A 251 -2.96 -5.97 -5.00
C VAL A 251 -3.31 -5.54 -3.56
N LEU A 252 -4.21 -4.57 -3.38
CA LEU A 252 -4.71 -4.19 -2.06
C LEU A 252 -5.41 -5.35 -1.35
N TYR A 253 -6.39 -5.99 -2.01
CA TYR A 253 -7.10 -7.11 -1.40
C TYR A 253 -6.15 -8.24 -1.03
N LYS A 254 -5.18 -8.53 -1.90
CA LYS A 254 -4.16 -9.54 -1.66
C LYS A 254 -3.26 -9.18 -0.47
N SER A 255 -2.74 -7.96 -0.43
CA SER A 255 -1.91 -7.46 0.67
C SER A 255 -2.64 -7.46 2.02
N HIS A 256 -3.95 -7.26 2.02
CA HIS A 256 -4.76 -7.37 3.22
C HIS A 256 -4.99 -8.83 3.64
N ALA A 257 -5.38 -9.68 2.69
CA ALA A 257 -5.68 -11.09 2.96
C ALA A 257 -4.43 -11.87 3.40
N HIS A 258 -3.27 -11.54 2.82
CA HIS A 258 -1.98 -12.19 3.04
C HIS A 258 -0.98 -11.29 3.76
N ALA A 259 -1.45 -10.35 4.60
CA ALA A 259 -0.57 -9.50 5.40
C ALA A 259 0.44 -10.35 6.19
N THR A 260 1.74 -10.03 6.04
CA THR A 260 2.85 -10.76 6.64
C THR A 260 2.91 -10.52 8.15
N GLU A 261 3.27 -11.53 8.92
CA GLU A 261 3.44 -11.42 10.37
C GLU A 261 4.71 -10.62 10.71
N GLY A 262 4.59 -9.29 10.74
CA GLY A 262 5.61 -8.36 11.21
C GLY A 262 4.97 -7.21 11.98
N ASP A 263 5.75 -6.52 12.82
CA ASP A 263 5.25 -5.51 13.78
C ASP A 263 4.36 -4.41 13.14
N PHE A 264 4.53 -4.17 11.83
CA PHE A 264 3.87 -3.11 11.06
C PHE A 264 2.99 -3.59 9.89
N ASP A 265 2.84 -4.90 9.65
CA ASP A 265 2.03 -5.43 8.55
C ASP A 265 0.73 -6.08 9.07
N ARG A 266 -0.12 -5.25 9.68
CA ARG A 266 -1.36 -5.68 10.38
C ARG A 266 -2.61 -5.63 9.50
N GLY A 267 -2.44 -5.45 8.19
CA GLY A 267 -3.55 -5.28 7.28
C GLY A 267 -4.18 -3.89 7.40
N ILE A 268 -5.51 -3.85 7.46
CA ILE A 268 -6.30 -2.63 7.64
C ILE A 268 -6.93 -2.70 9.02
N GLU A 269 -6.60 -1.74 9.89
CA GLU A 269 -7.16 -1.62 11.22
C GLU A 269 -7.83 -0.25 11.40
N VAL A 270 -9.04 -0.28 11.95
CA VAL A 270 -9.81 0.93 12.24
C VAL A 270 -10.26 0.87 13.69
N TYR A 271 -9.85 1.88 14.48
CA TYR A 271 -10.14 1.99 15.89
C TYR A 271 -10.87 3.30 16.21
N LYS A 272 -11.83 3.20 17.12
CA LYS A 272 -12.47 4.33 17.77
C LYS A 272 -12.23 4.25 19.26
N ARG A 273 -11.51 5.21 19.85
CA ARG A 273 -11.16 5.17 21.28
C ARG A 273 -10.60 3.80 21.70
N HIS A 274 -9.72 3.24 20.87
CA HIS A 274 -9.11 1.91 21.02
C HIS A 274 -10.07 0.71 20.87
N GLU A 275 -11.32 0.91 20.45
CA GLU A 275 -12.26 -0.16 20.08
C GLU A 275 -12.15 -0.46 18.58
N PHE A 276 -11.87 -1.70 18.22
CA PHE A 276 -11.74 -2.15 16.83
C PHE A 276 -13.09 -2.12 16.09
N ARG A 277 -13.09 -1.67 14.82
CA ARG A 277 -14.29 -1.40 14.02
C ARG A 277 -14.30 -2.24 12.73
N ALA A 278 -14.62 -3.52 12.86
CA ALA A 278 -14.74 -4.45 11.73
C ALA A 278 -15.69 -3.94 10.62
N THR A 279 -16.83 -3.36 11.02
CA THR A 279 -17.84 -2.84 10.09
C THR A 279 -17.33 -1.67 9.25
N SER A 280 -16.41 -0.87 9.77
CA SER A 280 -15.77 0.22 9.00
C SER A 280 -14.86 -0.34 7.91
N ILE A 281 -14.11 -1.40 8.21
CA ILE A 281 -13.24 -2.09 7.24
C ILE A 281 -14.07 -2.76 6.15
N GLN A 282 -15.16 -3.45 6.51
CA GLN A 282 -16.07 -4.04 5.54
C GLN A 282 -16.68 -2.96 4.60
N LYS A 283 -17.19 -1.85 5.16
CA LYS A 283 -17.71 -0.75 4.35
C LYS A 283 -16.65 -0.18 3.41
N LEU A 284 -15.41 -0.08 3.88
CA LEU A 284 -14.29 0.38 3.08
C LEU A 284 -14.00 -0.58 1.92
N LEU A 285 -13.88 -1.88 2.18
CA LEU A 285 -13.49 -2.87 1.16
C LEU A 285 -14.60 -3.17 0.14
N PHE A 286 -15.86 -3.16 0.58
CA PHE A 286 -17.01 -3.64 -0.19
C PHE A 286 -17.92 -2.52 -0.71
N ASP A 287 -17.91 -1.34 -0.09
CA ASP A 287 -18.92 -0.28 -0.32
C ASP A 287 -18.33 1.14 -0.51
N PHE A 288 -17.02 1.28 -0.77
CA PHE A 288 -16.38 2.61 -0.92
C PHE A 288 -16.98 3.53 -2.00
N GLY A 289 -17.68 2.96 -3.00
CA GLY A 289 -18.41 3.76 -4.00
C GLY A 289 -19.62 4.53 -3.45
N LYS A 290 -20.16 4.11 -2.29
CA LYS A 290 -21.24 4.83 -1.58
C LYS A 290 -20.68 5.88 -0.62
N LEU A 291 -19.46 5.67 -0.12
CA LEU A 291 -18.79 6.57 0.84
C LEU A 291 -18.29 7.87 0.16
N GLY A 292 -17.79 7.80 -1.08
CA GLY A 292 -17.25 8.97 -1.80
C GLY A 292 -18.27 9.98 -2.33
N ASN A 293 -19.57 9.67 -2.31
CA ASN A 293 -20.61 10.54 -2.90
C ASN A 293 -21.21 11.56 -1.92
N SER A 294 -20.81 11.56 -0.65
CA SER A 294 -21.52 12.33 0.39
C SER A 294 -21.06 13.78 0.61
N THR A 295 -19.91 14.26 0.10
CA THR A 295 -19.45 15.60 0.55
C THR A 295 -18.63 16.49 -0.41
N THR A 296 -18.17 16.05 -1.58
CA THR A 296 -17.23 16.87 -2.39
C THR A 296 -17.68 17.22 -3.82
N ALA A 297 -18.90 16.86 -4.24
CA ALA A 297 -19.43 17.18 -5.58
C ALA A 297 -19.73 18.68 -5.83
N ALA A 298 -19.52 19.57 -4.85
CA ALA A 298 -19.85 20.99 -4.98
C ALA A 298 -18.69 21.92 -5.40
N ALA A 299 -17.43 21.46 -5.47
CA ALA A 299 -16.29 22.39 -5.58
C ALA A 299 -15.34 22.20 -6.79
N SER A 300 -15.47 21.17 -7.62
CA SER A 300 -14.62 21.01 -8.81
C SER A 300 -15.44 20.69 -10.05
N GLY A 301 -15.71 21.72 -10.85
CA GLY A 301 -16.38 21.65 -12.15
C GLY A 301 -15.54 20.98 -13.24
N GLN A 302 -15.05 19.77 -12.99
CA GLN A 302 -14.45 18.91 -14.00
C GLN A 302 -14.99 17.49 -13.82
N SER A 303 -16.19 17.28 -14.35
CA SER A 303 -16.64 15.95 -14.76
C SER A 303 -15.72 15.47 -15.88
N ARG A 304 -14.64 14.76 -15.51
CA ARG A 304 -13.98 13.88 -16.46
C ARG A 304 -14.92 12.71 -16.67
N ALA A 305 -15.63 12.74 -17.78
CA ALA A 305 -16.32 11.58 -18.34
C ALA A 305 -15.28 10.47 -18.62
N GLY A 306 -14.96 9.69 -17.60
CA GLY A 306 -14.33 8.39 -17.75
C GLY A 306 -15.37 7.41 -18.25
N THR A 307 -15.03 6.62 -19.26
CA THR A 307 -15.84 5.51 -19.77
C THR A 307 -16.35 4.69 -18.60
N GLY A 308 -17.65 4.73 -18.35
CA GLY A 308 -18.29 4.12 -17.19
C GLY A 308 -18.11 2.61 -17.20
N THR A 309 -17.10 2.11 -16.50
CA THR A 309 -17.08 0.74 -16.02
C THR A 309 -18.23 0.60 -15.03
N GLU A 310 -19.17 -0.29 -15.34
CA GLU A 310 -20.38 -0.44 -14.53
C GLU A 310 -19.99 -0.89 -13.11
N PRO A 311 -20.62 -0.36 -12.04
CA PRO A 311 -20.25 -0.65 -10.65
C PRO A 311 -20.18 -2.13 -10.27
N TRP A 312 -20.84 -3.02 -11.03
CA TRP A 312 -20.77 -4.47 -10.83
C TRP A 312 -19.48 -5.10 -11.38
N THR A 313 -18.81 -4.51 -12.39
CA THR A 313 -17.53 -5.02 -12.90
C THR A 313 -16.46 -5.00 -11.82
N ARG A 314 -16.43 -3.94 -10.99
CA ARG A 314 -15.60 -3.85 -9.78
C ARG A 314 -15.90 -4.98 -8.80
N ALA A 315 -17.19 -5.17 -8.54
CA ALA A 315 -17.64 -6.14 -7.56
C ALA A 315 -17.29 -7.57 -7.99
N LEU A 316 -17.34 -7.87 -9.29
CA LEU A 316 -16.91 -9.15 -9.83
C LEU A 316 -15.41 -9.42 -9.66
N GLU A 317 -14.57 -8.40 -9.76
CA GLU A 317 -13.13 -8.57 -9.51
C GLU A 317 -12.88 -9.04 -8.07
N LEU A 318 -13.62 -8.48 -7.10
CA LEU A 318 -13.56 -8.89 -5.71
C LEU A 318 -14.19 -10.28 -5.49
N VAL A 319 -15.37 -10.53 -6.06
CA VAL A 319 -16.03 -11.85 -5.97
C VAL A 319 -15.13 -12.95 -6.55
N ARG A 320 -14.43 -12.70 -7.67
CA ARG A 320 -13.46 -13.64 -8.23
C ARG A 320 -12.29 -13.88 -7.29
N PHE A 321 -11.79 -12.83 -6.66
CA PHE A 321 -10.72 -12.96 -5.67
C PHE A 321 -11.16 -13.78 -4.45
N LEU A 322 -12.33 -13.46 -3.87
CA LEU A 322 -12.88 -14.21 -2.74
C LEU A 322 -13.15 -15.69 -3.12
N THR A 323 -13.71 -15.93 -4.30
CA THR A 323 -13.97 -17.30 -4.78
C THR A 323 -12.66 -18.06 -5.02
N PHE A 324 -11.63 -17.40 -5.55
CA PHE A 324 -10.30 -17.98 -5.70
C PHE A 324 -9.71 -18.41 -4.34
N GLU A 325 -9.79 -17.54 -3.33
CA GLU A 325 -9.35 -17.87 -1.97
C GLU A 325 -10.20 -19.00 -1.36
N ALA A 326 -11.51 -19.06 -1.67
CA ALA A 326 -12.44 -20.09 -1.20
C ALA A 326 -12.24 -21.44 -1.89
N LEU A 327 -11.54 -21.48 -3.01
CA LEU A 327 -11.15 -22.72 -3.66
C LEU A 327 -9.73 -23.13 -3.27
N GLU A 328 -9.12 -22.40 -2.32
CA GLU A 328 -7.76 -22.61 -1.82
C GLU A 328 -6.73 -22.74 -2.95
N MET A 329 -6.95 -21.97 -4.02
CA MET A 329 -6.08 -21.97 -5.19
C MET A 329 -4.76 -21.25 -4.88
N THR A 330 -3.67 -21.70 -5.50
CA THR A 330 -2.34 -21.12 -5.25
C THR A 330 -2.13 -19.84 -6.05
N HIS A 331 -1.83 -18.74 -5.35
CA HIS A 331 -1.48 -17.48 -6.02
C HIS A 331 -0.20 -17.61 -6.85
N THR A 332 -0.31 -17.27 -8.13
CA THR A 332 0.84 -17.13 -9.05
C THR A 332 1.10 -15.66 -9.41
N CYS A 333 0.46 -14.74 -8.69
CA CYS A 333 0.62 -13.29 -8.87
C CYS A 333 1.62 -12.66 -7.90
N CYS A 334 1.90 -11.37 -8.12
CA CYS A 334 2.88 -10.62 -7.35
C CYS A 334 2.55 -10.54 -5.86
N MET A 335 3.55 -10.68 -4.99
CA MET A 335 3.44 -10.60 -3.55
C MET A 335 4.28 -9.43 -3.06
N LEU A 336 3.76 -8.66 -2.09
CA LEU A 336 4.59 -7.75 -1.33
C LEU A 336 5.30 -8.54 -0.24
N GLU A 337 6.63 -8.55 -0.27
CA GLU A 337 7.46 -9.35 0.61
C GLU A 337 8.51 -8.47 1.29
N ALA A 338 8.77 -8.72 2.57
CA ALA A 338 9.94 -8.20 3.24
C ALA A 338 11.17 -9.02 2.84
N LEU A 339 12.25 -8.35 2.43
CA LEU A 339 13.55 -9.01 2.27
C LEU A 339 14.10 -9.42 3.65
N GLU A 340 14.37 -10.70 3.83
CA GLU A 340 14.98 -11.21 5.06
C GLU A 340 16.38 -10.62 5.29
N GLY A 341 16.67 -10.25 6.54
CA GLY A 341 18.02 -9.85 6.98
C GLY A 341 18.32 -8.35 6.97
N SER A 342 17.38 -7.49 6.55
CA SER A 342 17.58 -6.04 6.60
C SER A 342 17.05 -5.42 7.91
N ARG A 343 17.85 -4.54 8.54
CA ARG A 343 17.46 -3.82 9.79
C ARG A 343 16.32 -2.81 9.57
N GLU A 344 16.19 -2.27 8.37
CA GLU A 344 15.02 -1.54 7.91
C GLU A 344 14.21 -2.52 7.04
N VAL A 345 12.90 -2.66 7.24
CA VAL A 345 12.08 -3.61 6.48
C VAL A 345 12.02 -3.16 5.01
N PHE A 346 12.91 -3.69 4.17
CA PHE A 346 12.87 -3.43 2.73
C PHE A 346 11.78 -4.31 2.13
N LYS A 347 10.63 -3.70 1.84
CA LYS A 347 9.54 -4.38 1.14
C LYS A 347 9.73 -4.26 -0.37
N ILE A 348 9.70 -5.39 -1.05
CA ILE A 348 9.75 -5.47 -2.52
C ILE A 348 8.54 -6.24 -3.01
N THR A 349 8.17 -6.01 -4.27
CA THR A 349 7.16 -6.84 -4.93
C THR A 349 7.82 -7.75 -5.93
N ARG A 350 7.66 -9.06 -5.73
CA ARG A 350 8.28 -10.08 -6.59
C ARG A 350 7.27 -10.75 -7.47
N ASN A 351 7.72 -11.19 -8.63
CA ASN A 351 6.97 -12.16 -9.43
C ASN A 351 7.07 -13.55 -8.80
N CYS A 352 6.04 -14.36 -8.99
CA CYS A 352 6.16 -15.79 -8.74
C CYS A 352 7.15 -16.38 -9.75
N ASP A 353 7.99 -17.32 -9.30
CA ASP A 353 8.98 -17.97 -10.16
C ASP A 353 8.29 -18.64 -11.36
N PRO A 354 8.71 -18.39 -12.62
CA PRO A 354 8.05 -18.94 -13.80
C PRO A 354 7.95 -20.47 -13.83
N THR A 355 8.91 -21.17 -13.22
CA THR A 355 8.88 -22.64 -13.09
C THR A 355 7.81 -23.08 -12.10
N ILE A 356 7.71 -22.42 -10.94
CA ILE A 356 6.66 -22.66 -9.96
C ILE A 356 5.28 -22.37 -10.56
N VAL A 357 5.14 -21.25 -11.28
CA VAL A 357 3.90 -20.90 -11.99
C VAL A 357 3.50 -21.99 -12.98
N ARG A 358 4.45 -22.47 -13.79
CA ARG A 358 4.19 -23.54 -14.75
C ARG A 358 3.73 -24.81 -14.05
N ASP A 359 4.40 -25.20 -12.96
CA ASP A 359 4.11 -26.44 -12.24
C ASP A 359 2.73 -26.37 -11.57
N ILE A 360 2.37 -25.23 -10.94
CA ILE A 360 1.01 -24.96 -10.43
C ILE A 360 -0.02 -25.07 -11.56
N ARG A 361 0.22 -24.41 -12.70
CA ARG A 361 -0.71 -24.43 -13.85
C ARG A 361 -0.85 -25.80 -14.51
N GLN A 362 0.10 -26.70 -14.31
CA GLN A 362 0.05 -28.06 -14.81
C GLN A 362 -0.61 -29.04 -13.83
N SER A 363 -0.76 -28.67 -12.56
CA SER A 363 -1.44 -29.48 -11.55
C SER A 363 -2.90 -29.72 -11.92
N GLU A 364 -3.32 -30.98 -11.86
CA GLU A 364 -4.71 -31.38 -12.17
C GLU A 364 -5.71 -30.83 -11.15
N VAL A 365 -5.30 -30.66 -9.89
CA VAL A 365 -6.13 -30.05 -8.83
C VAL A 365 -6.40 -28.58 -9.15
N GLU A 366 -5.34 -27.85 -9.49
CA GLU A 366 -5.39 -26.43 -9.81
C GLU A 366 -6.19 -26.15 -11.09
N LYS A 367 -6.04 -26.98 -12.14
CA LYS A 367 -6.87 -26.89 -13.35
C LYS A 367 -8.35 -27.13 -13.05
N ARG A 368 -8.68 -28.16 -12.27
CA ARG A 368 -10.06 -28.44 -11.86
C ARG A 368 -10.65 -27.27 -11.08
N ASN A 369 -9.88 -26.69 -10.15
CA ASN A 369 -10.32 -25.54 -9.39
C ASN A 369 -10.47 -24.30 -10.27
N ALA A 370 -9.63 -24.11 -11.30
CA ALA A 370 -9.77 -23.03 -12.26
C ALA A 370 -11.05 -23.16 -13.11
N GLU A 371 -11.39 -24.36 -13.58
CA GLU A 371 -12.66 -24.62 -14.29
C GLU A 371 -13.87 -24.36 -13.38
N LEU A 372 -13.79 -24.77 -12.11
CA LEU A 372 -14.82 -24.51 -11.11
C LEU A 372 -14.95 -23.01 -10.82
N LEU A 373 -13.84 -22.29 -10.68
CA LEU A 373 -13.81 -20.84 -10.51
C LEU A 373 -14.51 -20.14 -11.66
N ASP A 374 -14.20 -20.50 -12.90
CA ASP A 374 -14.83 -19.88 -14.07
C ASP A 374 -16.33 -20.19 -14.14
N THR A 375 -16.74 -21.43 -13.84
CA THR A 375 -18.16 -21.81 -13.75
C THR A 375 -18.91 -21.00 -12.68
N LEU A 376 -18.32 -20.87 -11.49
CA LEU A 376 -18.90 -20.07 -10.40
C LEU A 376 -18.95 -18.59 -10.77
N MET A 377 -17.93 -18.07 -11.45
CA MET A 377 -17.93 -16.67 -11.89
C MET A 377 -18.98 -16.39 -12.94
N GLU A 378 -19.28 -17.31 -13.86
CA GLU A 378 -20.41 -17.20 -14.78
C GLU A 378 -21.74 -17.18 -14.01
N GLU A 379 -21.91 -18.08 -13.05
CA GLU A 379 -23.09 -18.14 -12.17
C GLU A 379 -23.30 -16.82 -11.41
N PHE A 380 -22.26 -16.34 -10.70
CA PHE A 380 -22.28 -15.11 -9.92
C PHE A 380 -22.49 -13.88 -10.81
N THR A 381 -21.86 -13.82 -11.97
CA THR A 381 -22.09 -12.74 -12.95
C THR A 381 -23.56 -12.67 -13.36
N ASN A 382 -24.18 -13.81 -13.65
CA ASN A 382 -25.60 -13.86 -14.03
C ASN A 382 -26.53 -13.42 -12.88
N VAL A 383 -26.25 -13.83 -11.64
CA VAL A 383 -27.05 -13.44 -10.47
C VAL A 383 -26.90 -11.95 -10.18
N MET A 384 -25.66 -11.46 -10.18
CA MET A 384 -25.38 -10.04 -9.95
C MET A 384 -26.00 -9.19 -11.06
N GLN A 385 -25.81 -9.49 -12.34
CA GLN A 385 -26.40 -8.68 -13.43
C GLN A 385 -27.92 -8.55 -13.33
N LYS A 386 -28.63 -9.59 -12.84
CA LYS A 386 -30.08 -9.54 -12.66
C LYS A 386 -30.53 -8.67 -11.47
N ASN A 387 -29.74 -8.63 -10.40
CA ASN A 387 -30.17 -8.13 -9.09
C ASN A 387 -29.27 -7.03 -8.49
N TYR A 388 -28.19 -6.61 -9.15
CA TYR A 388 -27.17 -5.74 -8.56
C TYR A 388 -27.71 -4.36 -8.19
N HIS A 389 -28.66 -3.83 -8.96
CA HIS A 389 -29.32 -2.57 -8.63
C HIS A 389 -30.30 -2.69 -7.45
N ALA A 390 -30.74 -3.91 -7.12
CA ALA A 390 -31.71 -4.19 -6.06
C ALA A 390 -31.05 -4.58 -4.72
N SER A 391 -29.79 -5.04 -4.72
CA SER A 391 -29.13 -5.57 -3.52
C SER A 391 -27.66 -5.14 -3.43
N PRO A 392 -27.20 -4.59 -2.29
CA PRO A 392 -25.80 -4.31 -1.99
C PRO A 392 -24.86 -5.51 -2.23
N LEU A 393 -23.58 -5.23 -2.55
CA LEU A 393 -22.55 -6.27 -2.68
C LEU A 393 -22.42 -7.11 -1.39
N LEU A 394 -22.55 -6.48 -0.23
CA LEU A 394 -22.51 -7.19 1.06
C LEU A 394 -23.63 -8.23 1.18
N ASP A 395 -24.86 -7.89 0.80
CA ASP A 395 -25.99 -8.82 0.84
C ASP A 395 -25.78 -10.00 -0.10
N PHE A 396 -25.21 -9.76 -1.29
CA PHE A 396 -24.81 -10.83 -2.20
C PHE A 396 -23.72 -11.72 -1.60
N LEU A 397 -22.69 -11.13 -1.00
CA LEU A 397 -21.56 -11.85 -0.41
C LEU A 397 -22.00 -12.69 0.79
N PHE A 398 -22.73 -12.11 1.74
CA PHE A 398 -23.14 -12.79 2.97
C PHE A 398 -24.41 -13.64 2.82
N GLY A 399 -25.13 -13.53 1.70
CA GLY A 399 -26.23 -14.41 1.30
C GLY A 399 -25.79 -15.41 0.25
N TYR A 400 -26.14 -15.14 -1.01
CA TYR A 400 -26.01 -16.10 -2.11
C TYR A 400 -24.60 -16.67 -2.30
N TRP A 401 -23.57 -15.82 -2.30
CA TRP A 401 -22.19 -16.27 -2.49
C TRP A 401 -21.75 -17.19 -1.34
N LYS A 402 -21.98 -16.78 -0.09
CA LYS A 402 -21.62 -17.56 1.10
C LYS A 402 -22.30 -18.93 1.06
N GLU A 403 -23.62 -18.98 0.89
CA GLU A 403 -24.37 -20.24 0.82
C GLU A 403 -23.84 -21.16 -0.29
N ARG A 404 -23.55 -20.58 -1.46
CA ARG A 404 -23.05 -21.34 -2.61
C ARG A 404 -21.66 -21.95 -2.34
N ILE A 405 -20.80 -21.21 -1.65
CA ILE A 405 -19.44 -21.61 -1.34
C ILE A 405 -19.38 -22.59 -0.15
N GLU A 406 -20.22 -22.41 0.86
CA GLU A 406 -20.33 -23.34 2.01
C GLU A 406 -20.65 -24.76 1.57
N TYR A 407 -21.37 -24.94 0.46
CA TYR A 407 -21.62 -26.26 -0.13
C TYR A 407 -20.33 -27.05 -0.42
N PHE A 408 -19.22 -26.37 -0.76
CA PHE A 408 -17.93 -27.03 -1.01
C PHE A 408 -17.19 -27.41 0.28
N TYR A 409 -17.52 -26.77 1.39
CA TYR A 409 -16.94 -27.02 2.71
C TYR A 409 -17.83 -27.89 3.60
N ALA A 410 -19.04 -28.21 3.16
CA ALA A 410 -19.96 -29.11 3.83
C ALA A 410 -19.38 -30.53 3.81
N VAL A 411 -18.74 -30.93 4.92
CA VAL A 411 -18.27 -32.30 5.11
C VAL A 411 -19.48 -33.21 5.24
N ARG A 412 -19.46 -34.37 4.57
CA ARG A 412 -20.53 -35.34 4.72
C ARG A 412 -20.53 -35.87 6.16
N GLU A 413 -21.71 -35.96 6.75
CA GLU A 413 -21.88 -36.30 8.17
C GLU A 413 -21.25 -37.64 8.55
N ASP A 414 -21.22 -38.60 7.62
CA ASP A 414 -20.57 -39.91 7.77
C ASP A 414 -19.04 -39.81 7.88
N GLU A 415 -18.40 -38.94 7.09
CA GLU A 415 -16.95 -38.71 7.14
C GLU A 415 -16.52 -37.98 8.43
N VAL A 416 -17.34 -37.05 8.91
CA VAL A 416 -17.12 -36.36 10.19
C VAL A 416 -17.21 -37.35 11.35
N GLN A 417 -18.22 -38.22 11.35
CA GLN A 417 -18.39 -39.26 12.37
C GLN A 417 -17.23 -40.27 12.37
N GLU A 418 -16.71 -40.64 11.20
CA GLU A 418 -15.54 -41.52 11.08
C GLU A 418 -14.25 -40.85 11.60
N MET A 419 -14.05 -39.56 11.30
CA MET A 419 -12.90 -38.80 11.78
C MET A 419 -12.94 -38.53 13.29
N GLN A 420 -14.13 -38.26 13.85
CA GLN A 420 -14.33 -38.03 15.29
C GLN A 420 -14.03 -39.27 16.14
N GLN A 421 -14.05 -40.47 15.56
CA GLN A 421 -13.61 -41.70 16.25
C GLN A 421 -12.09 -41.75 16.45
N HIS A 422 -11.33 -41.00 15.67
CA HIS A 422 -9.87 -41.10 15.62
C HIS A 422 -9.16 -39.79 16.05
N VAL A 423 -9.85 -38.65 16.03
CA VAL A 423 -9.30 -37.34 16.37
C VAL A 423 -10.32 -36.53 17.18
N ASN A 424 -9.91 -36.01 18.34
CA ASN A 424 -10.71 -35.03 19.10
C ASN A 424 -10.58 -33.65 18.43
N ASN A 425 -11.68 -32.89 18.37
CA ASN A 425 -11.77 -31.55 17.75
C ASN A 425 -11.61 -31.53 16.21
N VAL A 426 -12.32 -32.41 15.50
CA VAL A 426 -12.47 -32.28 14.05
C VAL A 426 -13.15 -30.94 13.72
N ARG A 427 -12.39 -30.03 13.12
CA ARG A 427 -12.84 -28.70 12.71
C ARG A 427 -13.48 -28.81 11.32
N THR A 428 -14.80 -28.93 11.25
CA THR A 428 -15.56 -28.82 10.00
C THR A 428 -15.92 -27.36 9.74
N GLY A 429 -15.88 -26.89 8.50
CA GLY A 429 -16.36 -25.55 8.12
C GLY A 429 -15.45 -24.37 8.45
N ILE A 430 -14.13 -24.55 8.58
CA ILE A 430 -13.21 -23.41 8.75
C ILE A 430 -12.82 -22.85 7.38
N TRP A 431 -13.27 -21.63 7.13
CA TRP A 431 -12.87 -20.84 5.98
C TRP A 431 -11.36 -20.53 5.99
N PRO A 432 -10.70 -20.50 4.81
CA PRO A 432 -9.31 -20.11 4.66
C PRO A 432 -8.98 -18.79 5.38
N ARG A 433 -7.80 -18.73 6.01
CA ARG A 433 -7.33 -17.53 6.75
C ARG A 433 -7.42 -16.23 5.92
N PRO A 434 -7.04 -16.21 4.62
CA PRO A 434 -7.17 -14.99 3.81
C PRO A 434 -8.61 -14.49 3.69
N LEU A 435 -9.58 -15.41 3.57
CA LEU A 435 -11.00 -15.06 3.54
C LEU A 435 -11.52 -14.54 4.87
N ARG A 436 -11.09 -15.17 5.96
CA ARG A 436 -11.47 -14.70 7.30
C ARG A 436 -11.03 -13.26 7.53
N ARG A 437 -9.81 -12.90 7.11
CA ARG A 437 -9.29 -11.53 7.21
C ARG A 437 -10.13 -10.52 6.42
N LEU A 438 -10.57 -10.85 5.20
CA LEU A 438 -11.37 -9.95 4.37
C LEU A 438 -12.82 -9.81 4.86
N LEU A 439 -13.47 -10.94 5.17
CA LEU A 439 -14.91 -10.98 5.46
C LEU A 439 -15.21 -10.67 6.93
N TRP A 440 -14.34 -11.12 7.83
CA TRP A 440 -14.47 -10.94 9.28
C TRP A 440 -13.16 -10.40 9.86
N PRO A 441 -12.77 -9.17 9.50
CA PRO A 441 -11.52 -8.58 9.97
C PRO A 441 -11.52 -8.57 11.51
N ARG A 442 -10.37 -8.90 12.09
CA ARG A 442 -10.13 -8.95 13.53
C ARG A 442 -8.88 -8.12 13.85
N PRO A 443 -8.74 -7.59 15.07
CA PRO A 443 -7.49 -6.95 15.47
C PRO A 443 -6.35 -7.96 15.38
N CYS A 444 -5.19 -7.53 14.89
CA CYS A 444 -4.00 -8.37 14.87
C CYS A 444 -3.43 -8.51 16.29
N ASP A 445 -3.98 -9.44 17.06
CA ASP A 445 -3.36 -9.91 18.29
C ASP A 445 -2.33 -10.98 17.96
N VAL A 446 -1.08 -10.71 18.31
CA VAL A 446 0.04 -11.64 18.16
C VAL A 446 -0.26 -12.92 18.94
N GLY A 447 -0.80 -13.93 18.27
CA GLY A 447 -1.02 -15.28 18.81
C GLY A 447 -2.46 -15.74 19.04
N SER A 448 -3.51 -15.02 18.62
CA SER A 448 -4.91 -15.41 18.89
C SER A 448 -5.72 -15.95 17.69
N GLU A 449 -5.21 -15.83 16.46
CA GLU A 449 -6.00 -16.10 15.24
C GLU A 449 -6.43 -17.58 15.05
N ASP A 450 -5.82 -18.52 15.78
CA ASP A 450 -6.10 -19.96 15.64
C ASP A 450 -7.11 -20.54 16.65
N SER A 451 -7.61 -19.74 17.59
CA SER A 451 -8.39 -20.24 18.74
C SER A 451 -9.91 -20.07 18.64
N GLY A 452 -10.42 -19.18 17.78
CA GLY A 452 -11.86 -18.86 17.73
C GLY A 452 -12.62 -19.61 16.65
N SER A 453 -13.54 -20.50 17.04
CA SER A 453 -14.53 -21.10 16.12
C SER A 453 -15.46 -20.01 15.54
N VAL A 454 -15.92 -20.17 14.30
CA VAL A 454 -16.70 -19.17 13.54
C VAL A 454 -18.22 -19.36 13.76
N HIS A 455 -18.65 -19.96 14.87
CA HIS A 455 -20.07 -20.22 15.15
C HIS A 455 -20.56 -19.66 16.50
N GLU A 456 -20.24 -18.40 16.79
CA GLU A 456 -20.99 -17.63 17.79
C GLU A 456 -21.58 -16.38 17.15
N GLU A 457 -22.55 -16.57 16.27
CA GLU A 457 -23.64 -15.61 16.05
C GLU A 457 -24.95 -16.39 15.91
N THR A 458 -25.57 -16.70 17.04
CA THR A 458 -27.02 -16.80 17.16
C THR A 458 -27.43 -16.01 18.39
N GLY A 459 -28.25 -14.99 18.17
CA GLY A 459 -28.51 -13.94 19.13
C GLY A 459 -29.28 -14.37 20.38
N SER A 460 -29.28 -13.45 21.32
CA SER A 460 -30.37 -13.24 22.26
C SER A 460 -30.36 -11.76 22.64
N ASP A 461 -31.18 -10.98 21.95
CA ASP A 461 -31.86 -9.86 22.58
C ASP A 461 -32.69 -10.47 23.72
N GLU A 462 -32.11 -10.57 24.90
CA GLU A 462 -32.88 -10.71 26.13
C GLU A 462 -32.95 -9.33 26.77
N GLU A 463 -34.10 -8.70 26.55
CA GLU A 463 -34.65 -7.63 27.37
C GLU A 463 -34.49 -8.01 28.85
N LEU A 464 -33.55 -7.35 29.53
CA LEU A 464 -33.57 -7.31 30.99
C LEU A 464 -34.70 -6.38 31.41
N ASN A 465 -35.85 -6.98 31.68
CA ASN A 465 -36.89 -6.42 32.54
C ASN A 465 -36.29 -6.19 33.93
N ASP A 466 -36.02 -4.93 34.26
CA ASP A 466 -35.89 -4.48 35.63
C ASP A 466 -37.30 -4.18 36.17
N ASP A 467 -37.91 -5.18 36.81
CA ASP A 467 -38.99 -5.00 37.77
C ASP A 467 -38.55 -5.53 39.15
N GLU A 468 -38.53 -4.61 40.12
CA GLU A 468 -38.70 -4.74 41.58
C GLU A 468 -38.00 -5.90 42.34
N HIS A 469 -36.99 -5.54 43.15
CA HIS A 469 -37.11 -5.53 44.63
C HIS A 469 -35.92 -4.86 45.34
#